data_AF-A0A812W2T6-F1
#
_entry.id   AF-A0A812W2T6-F1
#
_cell.length_a   1.000
_cell.length_b   1.000
_cell.length_c   1.000
_cell.angle_alpha   90.00
_cell.angle_beta   90.00
_cell.angle_gamma   90.00
#
_symmetry.space_group_name_H-M   'P 1'
#
loop_
_entity.id
_entity.type
_entity.pdbx_description
1 polymer ?
#
loop_
_entity_poly.entity_id
_entity_poly.type
_entity_poly.pdbx_seq_one_letter_code
_entity_poly.pdbx_strand_id
1 'polypeptide(L)'
;MARTKRAVYPSTETPRKRMTSDLQELSVHVRFAASGETLVTLRLRPQMVVSKVRERVNRSLDLGLVVTSLLQGAAILSESVRLGELTSEGSEVTLDAVVTLETALCMFRPCAAGDLVDIVREEDRHRRHCDMSKAPSAAKAVAEALNSAAPDLESTRIIGGSKASGDGGQVIVIANPGSDALSACQQALAIDDEDQEQEQEWTPGQIYASAIPGRLRHLRFQDRLEVGFNRDDFDEPGEEDRVESQLQAATQIMCDKLSSHFEFDLGRCLTGPVIFGGFCEDGSIVGVLASRRLHVSCRRSPQP
;
A
#
# COMPACT_ATOMS: atom_id res chain seq x y z
N MET A 1 -18.83 57.14 11.62
CA MET A 1 -19.24 55.93 10.89
C MET A 1 -19.50 56.29 9.43
N ALA A 2 -18.54 56.04 8.55
CA ALA A 2 -18.63 56.37 7.12
C ALA A 2 -19.07 55.13 6.32
N ARG A 3 -20.22 55.23 5.62
CA ARG A 3 -20.76 54.18 4.73
C ARG A 3 -20.13 54.32 3.35
N THR A 4 -19.21 53.42 3.01
CA THR A 4 -18.60 53.33 1.68
C THR A 4 -19.59 52.71 0.70
N LYS A 5 -20.04 53.49 -0.30
CA LYS A 5 -20.89 53.01 -1.40
C LYS A 5 -20.03 52.22 -2.38
N ARG A 6 -20.31 50.92 -2.55
CA ARG A 6 -19.72 50.09 -3.63
C ARG A 6 -20.40 50.45 -4.95
N ALA A 7 -19.58 50.87 -5.92
CA ALA A 7 -19.99 51.00 -7.31
C ALA A 7 -20.11 49.60 -7.93
N VAL A 8 -21.29 49.26 -8.43
CA VAL A 8 -21.56 48.03 -9.18
C VAL A 8 -21.30 48.31 -10.65
N TYR A 9 -20.32 47.63 -11.24
CA TYR A 9 -20.08 47.68 -12.68
C TYR A 9 -20.97 46.65 -13.39
N PRO A 10 -21.63 47.01 -14.50
CA PRO A 10 -22.42 46.08 -15.29
C PRO A 10 -21.49 45.06 -15.97
N SER A 11 -21.70 43.77 -15.68
CA SER A 11 -20.98 42.67 -16.29
C SER A 11 -21.37 42.56 -17.77
N THR A 12 -20.40 42.77 -18.68
CA THR A 12 -20.51 42.46 -20.10
C THR A 12 -20.31 40.96 -20.33
N GLU A 13 -21.22 40.15 -19.80
CA GLU A 13 -21.27 38.73 -20.12
C GLU A 13 -21.75 38.55 -21.56
N THR A 14 -20.79 38.34 -22.45
CA THR A 14 -21.08 37.85 -23.80
C THR A 14 -21.64 36.43 -23.69
N PRO A 15 -22.76 36.11 -24.37
CA PRO A 15 -23.34 34.78 -24.33
C PRO A 15 -22.36 33.81 -24.99
N ARG A 16 -21.62 33.07 -24.16
CA ARG A 16 -20.86 31.89 -24.60
C ARG A 16 -21.90 30.91 -25.15
N LYS A 17 -22.07 30.89 -26.47
CA LYS A 17 -22.70 29.78 -27.20
C LYS A 17 -22.00 28.51 -26.73
N ARG A 18 -22.62 27.77 -25.80
CA ARG A 18 -22.22 26.41 -25.47
C ARG A 18 -22.48 25.60 -26.73
N MET A 19 -21.47 25.46 -27.58
CA MET A 19 -21.44 24.38 -28.57
C MET A 19 -21.40 23.11 -27.74
N THR A 20 -22.58 22.56 -27.45
CA THR A 20 -22.75 21.16 -27.08
C THR A 20 -22.40 20.37 -28.34
N SER A 21 -21.11 20.22 -28.60
CA SER A 21 -20.66 19.14 -29.46
C SER A 21 -21.06 17.87 -28.73
N ASP A 22 -22.06 17.17 -29.25
CA ASP A 22 -22.35 15.80 -28.89
C ASP A 22 -21.10 14.98 -29.23
N LEU A 23 -20.18 14.92 -28.27
CA LEU A 23 -18.97 14.13 -28.40
C LEU A 23 -19.41 12.67 -28.34
N GLN A 24 -19.49 12.05 -29.52
CA GLN A 24 -19.78 10.63 -29.66
C GLN A 24 -18.79 9.83 -28.81
N GLU A 25 -19.30 9.14 -27.79
CA GLU A 25 -18.50 8.24 -26.96
C GLU A 25 -18.38 6.87 -27.64
N LEU A 26 -17.23 6.23 -27.46
CA LEU A 26 -16.95 4.87 -27.89
C LEU A 26 -17.21 3.90 -26.74
N SER A 27 -17.84 2.77 -27.04
CA SER A 27 -17.91 1.60 -26.16
C SER A 27 -16.62 0.82 -26.31
N VAL A 28 -15.83 0.74 -25.24
CA VAL A 28 -14.55 0.02 -25.22
C VAL A 28 -14.68 -1.22 -24.36
N HIS A 29 -14.54 -2.38 -24.98
CA HIS A 29 -14.54 -3.68 -24.32
C HIS A 29 -13.10 -4.13 -24.13
N VAL A 30 -12.67 -4.30 -22.88
CA VAL A 30 -11.32 -4.76 -22.56
C VAL A 30 -11.39 -6.18 -22.09
N ARG A 31 -10.71 -7.09 -22.77
CA ARG A 31 -10.74 -8.53 -22.50
C ARG A 31 -9.39 -9.01 -22.00
N PHE A 32 -9.37 -10.07 -21.21
CA PHE A 32 -8.14 -10.73 -20.82
C PHE A 32 -7.54 -11.46 -22.03
N ALA A 33 -6.32 -11.12 -22.44
CA ALA A 33 -5.72 -11.63 -23.68
C ALA A 33 -5.60 -13.17 -23.69
N ALA A 34 -5.43 -13.81 -22.52
CA ALA A 34 -5.24 -15.25 -22.44
C ALA A 34 -6.56 -16.05 -22.52
N SER A 35 -7.66 -15.53 -21.96
CA SER A 35 -8.96 -16.25 -21.91
C SER A 35 -10.02 -15.70 -22.87
N GLY A 36 -9.85 -14.44 -23.33
CA GLY A 36 -10.87 -13.70 -24.06
C GLY A 36 -12.03 -13.18 -23.19
N GLU A 37 -11.99 -13.38 -21.87
CA GLU A 37 -13.02 -12.92 -20.94
C GLU A 37 -13.03 -11.39 -20.84
N THR A 38 -14.21 -10.77 -20.88
CA THR A 38 -14.32 -9.31 -20.73
C THR A 38 -14.05 -8.90 -19.29
N LEU A 39 -12.97 -8.16 -19.07
CA LEU A 39 -12.59 -7.60 -17.78
C LEU A 39 -13.43 -6.37 -17.43
N VAL A 40 -13.58 -5.44 -18.39
CA VAL A 40 -14.34 -4.20 -18.18
C VAL A 40 -14.91 -3.68 -19.48
N THR A 41 -16.07 -3.03 -19.40
CA THR A 41 -16.65 -2.24 -20.49
C THR A 41 -16.73 -0.77 -20.08
N LEU A 42 -16.14 0.12 -20.88
CA LEU A 42 -16.03 1.55 -20.58
C LEU A 42 -16.61 2.40 -21.70
N ARG A 43 -17.20 3.55 -21.35
CA ARG A 43 -17.55 4.61 -22.32
C ARG A 43 -16.50 5.71 -22.32
N LEU A 44 -15.74 5.78 -23.40
CA LEU A 44 -14.55 6.62 -23.53
C LEU A 44 -14.68 7.57 -24.71
N ARG A 45 -13.97 8.70 -24.67
CA ARG A 45 -13.97 9.65 -25.78
C ARG A 45 -12.92 9.26 -26.83
N PRO A 46 -13.18 9.44 -28.14
CA PRO A 46 -12.24 9.07 -29.21
C PRO A 46 -10.84 9.71 -29.10
N GLN A 47 -10.76 10.91 -28.55
CA GLN A 47 -9.49 11.63 -28.37
C GLN A 47 -8.63 11.12 -27.20
N MET A 48 -9.13 10.18 -26.40
CA MET A 48 -8.38 9.62 -25.29
C MET A 48 -7.23 8.75 -25.82
N VAL A 49 -6.04 8.94 -25.27
CA VAL A 49 -4.86 8.15 -25.62
C VAL A 49 -4.82 6.83 -24.83
N VAL A 50 -4.19 5.80 -25.38
CA VAL A 50 -4.10 4.44 -24.80
C VAL A 50 -3.59 4.46 -23.35
N SER A 51 -2.61 5.30 -23.01
CA SER A 51 -2.14 5.45 -21.61
C SER A 51 -3.26 5.83 -20.63
N LYS A 52 -4.14 6.75 -21.04
CA LYS A 52 -5.31 7.17 -20.24
C LYS A 52 -6.42 6.12 -20.24
N VAL A 53 -6.55 5.35 -21.31
CA VAL A 53 -7.43 4.17 -21.34
C VAL A 53 -6.95 3.15 -20.29
N ARG A 54 -5.67 2.77 -20.32
CA ARG A 54 -5.07 1.82 -19.36
C ARG A 54 -5.23 2.29 -17.92
N GLU A 55 -4.95 3.56 -17.62
CA GLU A 55 -5.17 4.14 -16.29
C GLU A 55 -6.63 3.99 -15.82
N ARG A 56 -7.61 4.19 -16.72
CA ARG A 56 -9.04 4.05 -16.40
C ARG A 56 -9.48 2.58 -16.28
N VAL A 57 -8.89 1.69 -17.06
CA VAL A 57 -9.08 0.24 -16.94
C VAL A 57 -8.57 -0.24 -15.59
N ASN A 58 -7.33 0.08 -15.22
CA ASN A 58 -6.73 -0.33 -13.93
C ASN A 58 -7.54 0.15 -12.72
N ARG A 59 -8.17 1.33 -12.79
CA ARG A 59 -9.08 1.81 -11.72
C ARG A 59 -10.37 1.00 -11.58
N SER A 60 -10.74 0.26 -12.62
CA SER A 60 -11.98 -0.50 -12.71
C SER A 60 -11.78 -2.00 -12.50
N LEU A 61 -10.54 -2.47 -12.44
CA LEU A 61 -10.21 -3.88 -12.19
C LEU A 61 -10.28 -4.22 -10.70
N ASP A 62 -10.41 -5.51 -10.42
CA ASP A 62 -10.31 -6.07 -9.09
C ASP A 62 -8.91 -5.88 -8.49
N LEU A 63 -8.82 -6.02 -7.16
CA LEU A 63 -7.60 -5.73 -6.42
C LEU A 63 -6.41 -6.56 -6.93
N GLY A 64 -5.31 -5.86 -7.21
CA GLY A 64 -4.05 -6.46 -7.63
C GLY A 64 -4.01 -6.90 -9.08
N LEU A 65 -5.08 -6.75 -9.87
CA LEU A 65 -4.98 -6.91 -11.33
C LEU A 65 -4.52 -5.61 -11.96
N VAL A 66 -3.40 -5.68 -12.68
CA VAL A 66 -2.85 -4.52 -13.40
C VAL A 66 -2.65 -4.85 -14.85
N VAL A 67 -3.26 -4.05 -15.72
CA VAL A 67 -2.98 -4.08 -17.15
C VAL A 67 -1.61 -3.49 -17.39
N THR A 68 -0.68 -4.32 -17.85
CA THR A 68 0.66 -3.89 -18.26
C THR A 68 0.66 -3.40 -19.70
N SER A 69 -0.16 -4.02 -20.56
CA SER A 69 -0.24 -3.69 -21.99
C SER A 69 -1.65 -3.90 -22.54
N LEU A 70 -2.04 -3.04 -23.48
CA LEU A 70 -3.27 -3.18 -24.27
C LEU A 70 -2.89 -3.58 -25.70
N LEU A 71 -3.65 -4.50 -26.29
CA LEU A 71 -3.44 -5.00 -27.64
C LEU A 71 -4.68 -4.76 -28.51
N GLN A 72 -4.43 -4.66 -29.81
CA GLN A 72 -5.45 -4.79 -30.84
C GLN A 72 -5.08 -5.96 -31.76
N GLY A 73 -5.79 -7.07 -31.62
CA GLY A 73 -5.37 -8.34 -32.19
C GLY A 73 -4.04 -8.78 -31.55
N ALA A 74 -3.01 -9.00 -32.38
CA ALA A 74 -1.69 -9.42 -31.91
C ALA A 74 -0.73 -8.26 -31.61
N ALA A 75 -1.10 -7.02 -31.92
CA ALA A 75 -0.19 -5.87 -31.81
C ALA A 75 -0.36 -5.15 -30.47
N ILE A 76 0.75 -4.94 -29.75
CA ILE A 76 0.80 -4.08 -28.55
C ILE A 76 0.60 -2.63 -29.00
N LEU A 77 -0.34 -1.94 -28.37
CA LEU A 77 -0.65 -0.55 -28.67
C LEU A 77 0.34 0.40 -28.01
N SER A 78 0.77 1.42 -28.76
CA SER A 78 1.57 2.51 -28.22
C SER A 78 0.73 3.42 -27.32
N GLU A 79 1.32 3.86 -26.22
CA GLU A 79 0.71 4.69 -25.17
C GLU A 79 0.15 6.05 -25.67
N SER A 80 0.65 6.53 -26.82
CA SER A 80 0.27 7.80 -27.44
C SER A 80 -0.84 7.69 -28.50
N VAL A 81 -1.19 6.46 -28.92
CA VAL A 81 -2.24 6.23 -29.93
C VAL A 81 -3.59 6.67 -29.38
N ARG A 82 -4.39 7.32 -30.21
CA ARG A 82 -5.74 7.76 -29.84
C ARG A 82 -6.77 6.67 -30.11
N LEU A 83 -7.75 6.55 -29.23
CA LEU A 83 -8.78 5.52 -29.33
C LEU A 83 -9.57 5.60 -30.65
N GLY A 84 -9.82 6.80 -31.17
CA GLY A 84 -10.49 7.00 -32.45
C GLY A 84 -9.69 6.56 -33.68
N GLU A 85 -8.39 6.32 -33.55
CA GLU A 85 -7.56 5.74 -34.62
C GLU A 85 -7.71 4.20 -34.68
N LEU A 86 -8.25 3.59 -33.63
CA LEU A 86 -8.41 2.14 -33.51
C LEU A 86 -9.76 1.65 -34.03
N THR A 87 -10.73 2.54 -34.24
CA THR A 87 -12.08 2.21 -34.72
C THR A 87 -12.09 1.94 -36.21
N SER A 88 -12.45 0.72 -36.63
CA SER A 88 -12.46 0.34 -38.05
C SER A 88 -13.70 0.84 -38.79
N GLU A 89 -14.88 0.79 -38.16
CA GLU A 89 -16.18 1.21 -38.72
C GLU A 89 -17.25 1.02 -37.63
N GLY A 90 -17.35 1.95 -36.68
CA GLY A 90 -18.33 1.84 -35.58
C GLY A 90 -18.00 2.63 -34.34
N SER A 91 -18.92 2.61 -33.37
CA SER A 91 -18.73 3.21 -32.04
C SER A 91 -18.17 2.23 -31.01
N GLU A 92 -17.66 1.08 -31.44
CA GLU A 92 -17.17 0.01 -30.56
C GLU A 92 -15.71 -0.32 -30.84
N VAL A 93 -14.92 -0.49 -29.78
CA VAL A 93 -13.52 -0.90 -29.82
C VAL A 93 -13.34 -2.07 -28.86
N THR A 94 -12.80 -3.18 -29.37
CA THR A 94 -12.37 -4.30 -28.51
C THR A 94 -10.86 -4.26 -28.36
N LEU A 95 -10.38 -4.25 -27.12
CA LEU A 95 -8.97 -4.32 -26.77
C LEU A 95 -8.73 -5.59 -25.96
N ASP A 96 -7.61 -6.25 -26.21
CA ASP A 96 -7.13 -7.32 -25.34
C ASP A 96 -6.12 -6.73 -24.34
N ALA A 97 -6.06 -7.27 -23.13
CA ALA A 97 -5.22 -6.77 -22.06
C ALA A 97 -4.29 -7.89 -21.57
N VAL A 98 -2.99 -7.59 -21.52
CA VAL A 98 -2.04 -8.38 -20.72
C VAL A 98 -2.17 -7.90 -19.29
N VAL A 99 -2.57 -8.81 -18.40
CA VAL A 99 -2.77 -8.53 -16.98
C VAL A 99 -1.72 -9.26 -16.17
N THR A 100 -1.15 -8.58 -15.19
CA THR A 100 -0.31 -9.17 -14.16
C THR A 100 -0.96 -9.00 -12.80
N LEU A 101 -0.59 -9.88 -11.87
CA LEU A 101 -0.92 -9.69 -10.46
C LEU A 101 0.16 -8.82 -9.82
N GLU A 102 -0.24 -7.71 -9.22
CA GLU A 102 0.59 -6.86 -8.39
C GLU A 102 0.22 -7.04 -6.92
N THR A 103 1.26 -6.97 -6.09
CA THR A 103 1.18 -6.93 -4.65
C THR A 103 0.42 -5.68 -4.20
N ALA A 104 -0.61 -5.84 -3.38
CA ALA A 104 -1.42 -4.72 -2.90
C ALA A 104 -1.54 -4.71 -1.37
N LEU A 105 -1.31 -3.56 -0.75
CA LEU A 105 -1.41 -3.38 0.70
C LEU A 105 -2.79 -2.81 1.08
N CYS A 106 -3.63 -3.59 1.74
CA CYS A 106 -4.93 -3.15 2.23
C CYS A 106 -4.92 -2.88 3.73
N MET A 107 -5.60 -1.80 4.14
CA MET A 107 -5.63 -1.31 5.52
C MET A 107 -7.02 -0.79 5.89
N PHE A 108 -7.39 -0.80 7.17
CA PHE A 108 -8.66 -0.23 7.64
C PHE A 108 -8.72 1.30 7.50
N ARG A 109 -7.57 1.97 7.56
CA ARG A 109 -7.46 3.42 7.42
C ARG A 109 -6.31 3.75 6.47
N PRO A 110 -6.56 4.41 5.33
CA PRO A 110 -5.54 4.72 4.32
C PRO A 110 -4.39 5.66 4.74
N CYS A 111 -4.25 6.03 6.02
CA CYS A 111 -3.47 7.20 6.43
C CYS A 111 -2.51 7.02 7.62
N ALA A 112 -2.30 5.82 8.17
CA ALA A 112 -1.28 5.63 9.23
C ALA A 112 0.06 5.09 8.69
N ALA A 113 0.06 4.23 7.65
CA ALA A 113 1.31 3.67 7.11
C ALA A 113 2.29 4.73 6.57
N GLY A 114 1.79 5.82 5.97
CA GLY A 114 2.63 6.90 5.45
C GLY A 114 3.32 7.75 6.53
N ASP A 115 2.73 7.82 7.73
CA ASP A 115 3.36 8.43 8.92
C ASP A 115 4.29 7.42 9.64
N LEU A 116 3.99 6.12 9.52
CA LEU A 116 4.83 5.04 10.05
C LEU A 116 6.09 4.81 9.19
N VAL A 117 6.02 5.18 7.91
CA VAL A 117 7.02 4.96 6.87
C VAL A 117 7.21 6.25 6.08
N ASP A 118 7.85 7.25 6.69
CA ASP A 118 8.32 8.49 6.04
C ASP A 118 9.24 8.26 4.81
N ILE A 119 9.46 6.99 4.43
CA ILE A 119 10.28 6.53 3.31
C ILE A 119 9.48 6.55 1.99
N VAL A 120 8.15 6.43 2.01
CA VAL A 120 7.37 6.33 0.75
C VAL A 120 7.19 7.70 0.09
N ARG A 121 7.78 7.84 -1.10
CA ARG A 121 7.63 9.03 -1.97
C ARG A 121 6.15 9.29 -2.22
N GLU A 122 5.74 10.55 -2.13
CA GLU A 122 4.33 10.95 -2.22
C GLU A 122 3.66 10.48 -3.54
N GLU A 123 4.46 10.37 -4.60
CA GLU A 123 4.03 9.95 -5.94
C GLU A 123 3.62 8.46 -6.00
N ASP A 124 4.15 7.62 -5.12
CA ASP A 124 3.89 6.18 -5.08
C ASP A 124 2.79 5.79 -4.08
N ARG A 125 2.44 6.70 -3.16
CA ARG A 125 1.41 6.48 -2.11
C ARG A 125 0.04 6.10 -2.67
N HIS A 126 -0.32 6.59 -3.85
CA HIS A 126 -1.62 6.32 -4.45
C HIS A 126 -1.69 5.02 -5.24
N ARG A 127 -0.55 4.35 -5.48
CA ARG A 127 -0.49 3.23 -6.43
C ARG A 127 -0.67 1.86 -5.78
N ARG A 128 -0.38 1.70 -4.48
CA ARG A 128 -0.29 0.36 -3.86
C ARG A 128 -1.17 0.15 -2.63
N HIS A 129 -1.79 1.20 -2.10
CA HIS A 129 -2.62 1.11 -0.91
C HIS A 129 -4.12 1.03 -1.26
N CYS A 130 -4.82 0.09 -0.62
CA CYS A 130 -6.24 -0.13 -0.75
C CYS A 130 -6.97 -0.08 0.59
N ASP A 131 -8.28 0.14 0.52
CA ASP A 131 -9.16 -0.04 1.65
C ASP A 131 -9.33 -1.54 1.97
N MET A 132 -9.39 -1.90 3.25
CA MET A 132 -9.59 -3.28 3.71
C MET A 132 -10.82 -3.95 3.11
N SER A 133 -11.84 -3.19 2.69
CA SER A 133 -13.01 -3.73 2.00
C SER A 133 -12.69 -4.45 0.69
N LYS A 134 -11.54 -4.12 0.06
CA LYS A 134 -11.06 -4.75 -1.18
C LYS A 134 -10.18 -5.99 -0.95
N ALA A 135 -9.76 -6.25 0.28
CA ALA A 135 -8.90 -7.40 0.59
C ALA A 135 -9.61 -8.73 0.23
N PRO A 136 -8.85 -9.78 -0.15
CA PRO A 136 -9.38 -11.13 -0.33
C PRO A 136 -10.23 -11.58 0.87
N SER A 137 -11.32 -12.30 0.62
CA SER A 137 -12.35 -12.55 1.64
C SER A 137 -11.82 -13.30 2.87
N ALA A 138 -10.96 -14.31 2.68
CA ALA A 138 -10.38 -15.06 3.79
C ALA A 138 -9.39 -14.20 4.59
N ALA A 139 -8.46 -13.53 3.89
CA ALA A 139 -7.53 -12.59 4.52
C ALA A 139 -8.25 -11.46 5.28
N LYS A 140 -9.31 -10.89 4.70
CA LYS A 140 -10.15 -9.85 5.30
C LYS A 140 -10.82 -10.33 6.58
N ALA A 141 -11.37 -11.55 6.58
CA ALA A 141 -12.00 -12.12 7.79
C ALA A 141 -10.99 -12.26 8.94
N VAL A 142 -9.74 -12.67 8.64
CA VAL A 142 -8.67 -12.71 9.64
C VAL A 142 -8.29 -11.31 10.11
N ALA A 143 -8.17 -10.34 9.20
CA ALA A 143 -7.87 -8.95 9.56
C ALA A 143 -8.96 -8.33 10.45
N GLU A 144 -10.23 -8.56 10.15
CA GLU A 144 -11.36 -8.12 10.97
C GLU A 144 -11.35 -8.76 12.37
N ALA A 145 -10.99 -10.05 12.46
CA ALA A 145 -10.82 -10.74 13.74
C ALA A 145 -9.67 -10.12 14.55
N LEU A 146 -8.52 -9.87 13.93
CA LEU A 146 -7.37 -9.22 14.58
C LEU A 146 -7.73 -7.82 15.10
N ASN A 147 -8.36 -7.00 14.26
CA ASN A 147 -8.77 -5.66 14.62
C ASN A 147 -9.83 -5.65 15.75
N SER A 148 -10.70 -6.66 15.79
CA SER A 148 -11.70 -6.81 16.85
C SER A 148 -11.08 -7.27 18.18
N ALA A 149 -10.05 -8.12 18.12
CA ALA A 149 -9.35 -8.62 19.30
C ALA A 149 -8.43 -7.57 19.94
N ALA A 150 -7.91 -6.65 19.14
CA ALA A 150 -7.04 -5.58 19.58
C ALA A 150 -7.43 -4.23 18.92
N PRO A 151 -8.58 -3.64 19.32
CA PRO A 151 -9.10 -2.42 18.70
C PRO A 151 -8.23 -1.19 18.99
N ASP A 152 -7.42 -1.24 20.05
CA ASP A 152 -6.58 -0.12 20.49
C ASP A 152 -5.13 -0.25 19.99
N LEU A 153 -4.88 -1.13 19.01
CA LEU A 153 -3.55 -1.37 18.43
C LEU A 153 -2.82 -0.07 18.06
N GLU A 154 -3.54 0.93 17.53
CA GLU A 154 -2.98 2.23 17.15
C GLU A 154 -2.33 2.99 18.32
N SER A 155 -2.69 2.65 19.56
CA SER A 155 -2.14 3.23 20.80
C SER A 155 -1.29 2.26 21.61
N THR A 156 -1.39 0.95 21.33
CA THR A 156 -0.61 -0.09 21.99
C THR A 156 0.84 -0.08 21.53
N ARG A 157 1.78 -0.10 22.47
CA ARG A 157 3.21 -0.23 22.14
C ARG A 157 3.48 -1.61 21.56
N ILE A 158 3.78 -1.67 20.27
CA ILE A 158 4.17 -2.92 19.59
C ILE A 158 5.67 -3.16 19.77
N ILE A 159 6.53 -2.24 19.32
CA ILE A 159 7.99 -2.44 19.36
C ILE A 159 8.56 -1.96 20.70
N GLY A 160 9.29 -2.86 21.39
CA GLY A 160 10.02 -2.55 22.63
C GLY A 160 11.20 -1.60 22.42
N GLY A 161 11.67 -0.96 23.49
CA GLY A 161 12.94 -0.20 23.50
C GLY A 161 12.87 1.30 23.18
N SER A 162 11.78 1.82 22.61
CA SER A 162 11.60 3.28 22.44
C SER A 162 10.80 3.90 23.60
N LYS A 163 11.45 4.77 24.38
CA LYS A 163 10.77 5.61 25.38
C LYS A 163 10.03 6.81 24.76
N ALA A 164 10.25 7.10 23.48
CA ALA A 164 9.66 8.24 22.77
C ALA A 164 8.58 7.75 21.78
N SER A 165 7.31 8.09 22.10
CA SER A 165 6.06 7.89 21.34
C SER A 165 5.81 6.48 20.78
N GLY A 166 4.72 5.81 21.15
CA GLY A 166 3.39 6.16 20.63
C GLY A 166 3.12 5.58 19.23
N ASP A 167 4.05 4.83 18.65
CA ASP A 167 3.89 4.24 17.33
C ASP A 167 3.17 2.90 17.47
N GLY A 168 1.84 2.97 17.57
CA GLY A 168 1.03 1.77 17.65
C GLY A 168 1.08 0.91 16.39
N GLY A 169 0.35 -0.20 16.44
CA GLY A 169 0.18 -1.13 15.32
C GLY A 169 -1.04 -0.79 14.46
N GLN A 170 -1.00 -1.25 13.22
CA GLN A 170 -2.14 -1.27 12.31
C GLN A 170 -2.26 -2.66 11.68
N VAL A 171 -3.48 -3.22 11.66
CA VAL A 171 -3.74 -4.46 10.94
C VAL A 171 -3.67 -4.23 9.43
N ILE A 172 -2.93 -5.08 8.73
CA ILE A 172 -2.72 -5.02 7.29
C ILE A 172 -3.03 -6.35 6.61
N VAL A 173 -3.34 -6.27 5.31
CA VAL A 173 -3.37 -7.41 4.39
C VAL A 173 -2.48 -7.08 3.19
N ILE A 174 -1.57 -7.98 2.83
CA ILE A 174 -0.85 -7.91 1.55
C ILE A 174 -1.46 -8.98 0.64
N ALA A 175 -2.25 -8.52 -0.33
CA ALA A 175 -2.86 -9.36 -1.35
C ALA A 175 -1.87 -9.66 -2.47
N ASN A 176 -1.99 -10.86 -3.06
CA ASN A 176 -1.11 -11.37 -4.11
C ASN A 176 0.40 -11.28 -3.80
N PRO A 177 0.85 -11.71 -2.60
CA PRO A 177 2.25 -11.50 -2.17
C PRO A 177 3.27 -12.32 -2.98
N GLY A 178 2.85 -13.28 -3.81
CA GLY A 178 3.75 -14.25 -4.42
C GLY A 178 4.28 -15.24 -3.38
N SER A 179 5.41 -15.88 -3.69
CA SER A 179 6.00 -16.94 -2.84
C SER A 179 7.07 -16.44 -1.86
N ASP A 180 7.57 -15.22 -2.03
CA ASP A 180 8.62 -14.65 -1.19
C ASP A 180 8.05 -13.51 -0.33
N ALA A 181 7.90 -13.77 0.98
CA ALA A 181 7.37 -12.80 1.93
C ALA A 181 8.25 -11.54 2.03
N LEU A 182 9.57 -11.66 1.87
CA LEU A 182 10.47 -10.51 1.94
C LEU A 182 10.18 -9.54 0.79
N SER A 183 10.20 -10.05 -0.44
CA SER A 183 9.86 -9.28 -1.63
C SER A 183 8.44 -8.73 -1.57
N ALA A 184 7.47 -9.52 -1.08
CA ALA A 184 6.10 -9.07 -0.89
C ALA A 184 5.99 -7.86 0.05
N CYS A 185 6.64 -7.91 1.21
CA CYS A 185 6.65 -6.80 2.17
C CYS A 185 7.33 -5.56 1.56
N GLN A 186 8.45 -5.72 0.85
CA GLN A 186 9.14 -4.61 0.19
C GLN A 186 8.27 -3.95 -0.88
N GLN A 187 7.66 -4.74 -1.77
CA GLN A 187 6.77 -4.24 -2.81
C GLN A 187 5.53 -3.56 -2.24
N ALA A 188 4.91 -4.16 -1.22
CA ALA A 188 3.72 -3.63 -0.56
C ALA A 188 3.99 -2.27 0.12
N LEU A 189 5.19 -2.10 0.68
CA LEU A 189 5.64 -0.86 1.31
C LEU A 189 6.26 0.13 0.32
N ALA A 190 6.23 -0.17 -0.99
CA ALA A 190 6.85 0.64 -2.03
C ALA A 190 8.33 0.97 -1.77
N ILE A 191 9.07 -0.02 -1.29
CA ILE A 191 10.53 0.06 -1.13
C ILE A 191 11.14 -0.39 -2.45
N ASP A 192 11.76 0.54 -3.18
CA ASP A 192 12.36 0.25 -4.48
C ASP A 192 13.74 -0.41 -4.31
N ASP A 193 14.13 -1.25 -5.29
CA ASP A 193 15.43 -1.91 -5.30
C ASP A 193 16.58 -0.88 -5.39
N GLU A 194 16.35 0.25 -6.07
CA GLU A 194 17.31 1.35 -6.19
C GLU A 194 17.65 2.00 -4.83
N ASP A 195 16.72 1.95 -3.87
CA ASP A 195 16.96 2.45 -2.52
C ASP A 195 17.90 1.52 -1.73
N GLN A 196 18.02 0.25 -2.13
CA GLN A 196 18.89 -0.73 -1.47
C GLN A 196 20.34 -0.67 -1.96
N GLU A 197 20.58 -0.18 -3.19
CA GLU A 197 21.89 -0.22 -3.84
C GLU A 197 22.74 1.06 -3.65
N GLN A 198 22.20 2.11 -3.04
CA GLN A 198 22.98 3.31 -2.76
C GLN A 198 23.98 3.09 -1.61
N GLU A 199 25.15 2.52 -1.93
CA GLU A 199 26.37 2.67 -1.14
C GLU A 199 26.83 4.14 -1.18
N GLN A 200 26.21 5.02 -0.40
CA GLN A 200 26.69 6.39 -0.26
C GLN A 200 28.03 6.40 0.49
N GLU A 201 29.02 7.06 -0.13
CA GLU A 201 30.34 7.30 0.43
C GLU A 201 30.21 7.93 1.83
N TRP A 202 30.79 7.28 2.83
CA TRP A 202 30.65 7.67 4.23
C TRP A 202 31.20 9.08 4.46
N THR A 203 30.32 10.06 4.76
CA THR A 203 30.73 11.38 5.26
C THR A 203 30.80 11.37 6.80
N PRO A 204 31.98 11.57 7.41
CA PRO A 204 32.09 11.67 8.86
C PRO A 204 31.18 12.77 9.43
N GLY A 205 30.35 12.44 10.42
CA GLY A 205 29.50 13.39 11.15
C GLY A 205 28.02 13.40 10.77
N GLN A 206 27.63 12.68 9.72
CA GLN A 206 26.22 12.40 9.43
C GLN A 206 25.86 10.99 9.90
N ILE A 207 24.83 10.89 10.75
CA ILE A 207 24.25 9.60 11.14
C ILE A 207 23.42 9.12 9.95
N TYR A 208 24.03 8.34 9.07
CA TYR A 208 23.32 7.74 7.95
C TYR A 208 22.71 6.40 8.36
N ALA A 209 21.41 6.28 8.13
CA ALA A 209 20.78 5.00 7.92
C ALA A 209 21.29 4.49 6.57
N SER A 210 22.33 3.65 6.56
CA SER A 210 22.60 2.81 5.38
C SER A 210 21.34 1.99 5.12
N ALA A 211 20.87 1.96 3.88
CA ALA A 211 19.76 1.12 3.48
C ALA A 211 20.20 -0.35 3.62
N ILE A 212 19.95 -0.92 4.79
CA ILE A 212 20.16 -2.35 5.01
C ILE A 212 18.96 -3.04 4.39
N PRO A 213 19.17 -4.10 3.58
CA PRO A 213 18.06 -4.88 3.04
C PRO A 213 17.16 -5.34 4.18
N GLY A 214 15.85 -5.32 3.92
CA GLY A 214 14.84 -5.80 4.86
C GLY A 214 15.20 -7.20 5.34
N ARG A 215 14.92 -7.50 6.61
CA ARG A 215 15.17 -8.81 7.22
C ARG A 215 13.86 -9.52 7.44
N LEU A 216 13.85 -10.81 7.17
CA LEU A 216 12.75 -11.70 7.50
C LEU A 216 13.22 -12.68 8.58
N ARG A 217 12.65 -12.59 9.79
CA ARG A 217 12.85 -13.55 10.87
C ARG A 217 11.64 -14.48 10.91
N HIS A 218 11.87 -15.78 10.76
CA HIS A 218 10.79 -16.75 10.99
C HIS A 218 10.42 -16.79 12.46
N LEU A 219 9.13 -16.75 12.73
CA LEU A 219 8.57 -16.82 14.07
C LEU A 219 7.74 -18.10 14.24
N ARG A 220 7.48 -18.43 15.49
CA ARG A 220 6.47 -19.41 15.89
C ARG A 220 5.56 -18.74 16.89
N PHE A 221 4.38 -18.31 16.47
CA PHE A 221 3.48 -17.60 17.39
C PHE A 221 2.94 -18.49 18.51
N GLN A 222 3.02 -19.82 18.36
CA GLN A 222 2.75 -20.78 19.44
C GLN A 222 3.64 -20.51 20.66
N ASP A 223 4.92 -20.20 20.43
CA ASP A 223 5.89 -19.93 21.49
C ASP A 223 5.68 -18.55 22.13
N ARG A 224 4.75 -17.75 21.59
CA ARG A 224 4.46 -16.37 22.01
C ARG A 224 3.05 -16.16 22.58
N LEU A 225 2.25 -17.21 22.75
CA LEU A 225 0.85 -17.08 23.22
C LEU A 225 0.72 -16.38 24.59
N GLU A 226 1.64 -16.67 25.51
CA GLU A 226 1.62 -16.09 26.86
C GLU A 226 2.14 -14.65 26.89
N VAL A 227 3.00 -14.29 25.94
CA VAL A 227 3.78 -13.05 25.97
C VAL A 227 3.38 -12.02 24.92
N GLY A 228 2.60 -12.42 23.92
CA GLY A 228 2.26 -11.61 22.76
C GLY A 228 3.29 -11.70 21.63
N PHE A 229 2.86 -11.48 20.39
CA PHE A 229 3.69 -11.58 19.18
C PHE A 229 4.86 -10.60 19.18
N ASN A 230 4.77 -9.51 19.95
CA ASN A 230 5.65 -8.34 19.87
C ASN A 230 6.81 -8.35 20.88
N ARG A 231 6.89 -9.33 21.78
CA ARG A 231 7.98 -9.44 22.78
C ARG A 231 9.25 -9.97 22.13
N ASP A 232 10.40 -9.42 22.50
CA ASP A 232 11.70 -9.91 22.05
C ASP A 232 12.36 -10.80 23.11
N ASP A 233 13.25 -11.69 22.66
CA ASP A 233 13.92 -12.67 23.54
C ASP A 233 14.88 -12.00 24.54
N PHE A 234 15.16 -10.70 24.35
CA PHE A 234 16.06 -9.89 25.18
C PHE A 234 15.35 -9.07 26.26
N ASP A 235 14.02 -9.08 26.32
CA ASP A 235 13.27 -8.33 27.32
C ASP A 235 13.44 -8.99 28.71
N GLU A 236 14.10 -8.30 29.65
CA GLU A 236 14.35 -8.84 30.99
C GLU A 236 13.02 -9.11 31.74
N PRO A 237 12.84 -10.30 32.32
CA PRO A 237 11.65 -10.61 33.10
C PRO A 237 11.72 -9.85 34.44
N GLY A 238 11.04 -8.70 34.56
CA GLY A 238 11.08 -7.98 35.84
C GLY A 238 10.33 -6.66 35.97
N GLU A 239 10.07 -5.94 34.88
CA GLU A 239 9.15 -4.79 34.94
C GLU A 239 7.74 -5.27 34.56
N GLU A 240 6.71 -4.69 35.17
CA GLU A 240 5.30 -5.12 35.11
C GLU A 240 4.68 -5.02 33.70
N ASP A 241 5.22 -5.77 32.73
CA ASP A 241 4.64 -5.99 31.43
C ASP A 241 3.48 -6.97 31.60
N ARG A 242 2.37 -6.46 32.16
CA ARG A 242 1.08 -7.07 31.87
C ARG A 242 0.91 -6.95 30.38
N VAL A 243 1.23 -8.05 29.70
CA VAL A 243 0.92 -8.22 28.28
C VAL A 243 -0.53 -7.83 28.15
N GLU A 244 -0.78 -6.80 27.33
CA GLU A 244 -2.13 -6.35 27.12
C GLU A 244 -2.93 -7.55 26.61
N SER A 245 -3.99 -7.93 27.33
CA SER A 245 -4.79 -9.12 26.98
C SER A 245 -5.26 -9.12 25.52
N GLN A 246 -5.37 -7.94 24.92
CA GLN A 246 -5.61 -7.72 23.49
C GLN A 246 -4.51 -8.29 22.58
N LEU A 247 -3.22 -8.10 22.93
CA LEU A 247 -2.09 -8.65 22.18
C LEU A 247 -2.02 -10.17 22.27
N GLN A 248 -2.35 -10.77 23.42
CA GLN A 248 -2.47 -12.22 23.55
C GLN A 248 -3.59 -12.76 22.65
N ALA A 249 -4.75 -12.11 22.65
CA ALA A 249 -5.88 -12.48 21.80
C ALA A 249 -5.54 -12.37 20.30
N ALA A 250 -4.86 -11.29 19.89
CA ALA A 250 -4.39 -11.13 18.52
C ALA A 250 -3.35 -12.21 18.15
N THR A 251 -2.43 -12.53 19.05
CA THR A 251 -1.42 -13.59 18.84
C THR A 251 -2.07 -14.96 18.68
N GLN A 252 -3.11 -15.25 19.47
CA GLN A 252 -3.89 -16.47 19.31
C GLN A 252 -4.55 -16.56 17.93
N ILE A 253 -5.15 -15.47 17.43
CA ILE A 253 -5.72 -15.44 16.07
C ILE A 253 -4.64 -15.68 15.01
N MET A 254 -3.48 -15.03 15.11
CA MET A 254 -2.38 -15.26 14.16
C MET A 254 -1.89 -16.71 14.20
N CYS A 255 -1.79 -17.30 15.39
CA CYS A 255 -1.41 -18.70 15.59
C CYS A 255 -2.40 -19.66 14.93
N ASP A 256 -3.71 -19.41 15.10
CA ASP A 256 -4.77 -20.30 14.63
C ASP A 256 -5.09 -20.16 13.14
N LYS A 257 -4.92 -18.96 12.59
CA LYS A 257 -5.41 -18.60 11.24
C LYS A 257 -4.31 -18.40 10.20
N LEU A 258 -3.07 -18.23 10.64
CA LEU A 258 -1.95 -17.98 9.74
C LEU A 258 -0.94 -19.12 9.81
N SER A 259 -0.22 -19.29 8.71
CA SER A 259 0.89 -20.22 8.55
C SER A 259 2.19 -19.47 8.24
N SER A 260 3.33 -20.16 8.36
CA SER A 260 4.66 -19.61 8.02
C SER A 260 4.89 -18.23 8.65
N HIS A 261 4.72 -18.13 9.97
CA HIS A 261 4.79 -16.86 10.70
C HIS A 261 6.17 -16.21 10.54
N PHE A 262 6.18 -14.88 10.47
CA PHE A 262 7.39 -14.10 10.31
C PHE A 262 7.29 -12.72 10.96
N GLU A 263 8.46 -12.15 11.18
CA GLU A 263 8.72 -10.74 11.44
C GLU A 263 9.54 -10.20 10.27
N PHE A 264 8.98 -9.24 9.55
CA PHE A 264 9.70 -8.42 8.59
C PHE A 264 10.15 -7.14 9.29
N ASP A 265 11.40 -6.75 9.08
CA ASP A 265 12.00 -5.59 9.71
C ASP A 265 12.89 -4.86 8.71
N LEU A 266 12.55 -3.60 8.42
CA LEU A 266 13.34 -2.74 7.55
C LEU A 266 14.55 -2.14 8.29
N GLY A 267 15.47 -3.01 8.70
CA GLY A 267 16.87 -2.68 9.01
C GLY A 267 17.13 -1.57 10.04
N ARG A 268 18.39 -1.12 10.12
CA ARG A 268 18.87 -0.12 11.10
C ARG A 268 18.59 1.32 10.67
N CYS A 269 17.44 1.57 10.05
CA CYS A 269 16.98 2.94 9.89
C CYS A 269 16.61 3.51 11.27
N LEU A 270 16.80 4.82 11.47
CA LEU A 270 16.37 5.49 12.70
C LEU A 270 14.87 5.30 12.93
N THR A 271 14.12 5.17 11.84
CA THR A 271 12.71 4.82 11.81
C THR A 271 12.49 3.78 10.70
N GLY A 272 11.68 2.74 10.95
CA GLY A 272 11.42 1.73 9.93
C GLY A 272 10.18 0.87 10.21
N PRO A 273 9.48 0.42 9.16
CA PRO A 273 8.36 -0.49 9.31
C PRO A 273 8.81 -1.87 9.82
N VAL A 274 8.00 -2.42 10.72
CA VAL A 274 8.09 -3.81 11.18
C VAL A 274 6.72 -4.45 10.96
N ILE A 275 6.69 -5.62 10.32
CA ILE A 275 5.48 -6.38 10.10
C ILE A 275 5.59 -7.71 10.85
N PHE A 276 4.64 -7.98 11.75
CA PHE A 276 4.44 -9.31 12.31
C PHE A 276 3.27 -9.95 11.58
N GLY A 277 3.49 -11.08 10.91
CA GLY A 277 2.44 -11.67 10.09
C GLY A 277 2.68 -13.11 9.72
N GLY A 278 1.83 -13.58 8.81
CA GLY A 278 1.90 -14.91 8.23
C GLY A 278 0.94 -15.05 7.06
N PHE A 279 0.97 -16.20 6.41
CA PHE A 279 0.14 -16.50 5.25
C PHE A 279 -1.23 -17.05 5.67
N CYS A 280 -2.29 -16.45 5.15
CA CYS A 280 -3.65 -16.95 5.25
C CYS A 280 -3.88 -18.12 4.27
N GLU A 281 -5.01 -18.80 4.38
CA GLU A 281 -5.37 -19.95 3.54
C GLU A 281 -5.46 -19.61 2.04
N ASP A 282 -5.78 -18.36 1.71
CA ASP A 282 -5.84 -17.85 0.32
C ASP A 282 -4.47 -17.43 -0.24
N GLY A 283 -3.40 -17.61 0.54
CA GLY A 283 -2.04 -17.23 0.17
C GLY A 283 -1.72 -15.75 0.40
N SER A 284 -2.66 -14.92 0.85
CA SER A 284 -2.37 -13.53 1.23
C SER A 284 -1.57 -13.48 2.54
N ILE A 285 -0.81 -12.41 2.75
CA ILE A 285 -0.20 -12.14 4.05
C ILE A 285 -1.17 -11.30 4.87
N VAL A 286 -1.37 -11.66 6.14
CA VAL A 286 -2.11 -10.86 7.13
C VAL A 286 -1.21 -10.62 8.33
N GLY A 287 -1.25 -9.42 8.90
CA GLY A 287 -0.37 -9.09 10.01
C GLY A 287 -0.66 -7.75 10.66
N VAL A 288 0.26 -7.36 11.56
CA VAL A 288 0.31 -6.04 12.20
C VAL A 288 1.56 -5.33 11.72
N LEU A 289 1.35 -4.17 11.08
CA LEU A 289 2.39 -3.21 10.72
C LEU A 289 2.58 -2.24 11.90
N ALA A 290 3.83 -2.04 12.31
CA ALA A 290 4.23 -1.05 13.30
C ALA A 290 5.44 -0.26 12.79
N SER A 291 5.80 0.82 13.47
CA SER A 291 7.05 1.53 13.23
C SER A 291 8.00 1.36 14.41
N ARG A 292 9.28 1.17 14.11
CA ARG A 292 10.35 1.16 15.09
C ARG A 292 11.06 2.50 15.02
N ARG A 293 11.13 3.23 16.13
CA ARG A 293 12.01 4.41 16.26
C ARG A 293 13.22 4.08 17.15
N LEU A 294 14.42 4.13 16.58
CA LEU A 294 15.64 4.11 17.36
C LEU A 294 15.85 5.49 17.99
N HIS A 295 15.79 5.54 19.32
CA HIS A 295 16.17 6.73 20.05
C HIS A 295 17.68 6.92 19.91
N VAL A 296 18.11 7.85 19.04
CA VAL A 296 19.50 8.31 19.02
C VAL A 296 19.72 9.10 20.30
N SER A 297 20.19 8.39 21.32
CA SER A 297 20.79 9.02 22.48
C SER A 297 22.03 9.77 21.97
N CYS A 298 21.87 11.04 21.60
CA CYS A 298 22.99 11.94 21.37
C CYS A 298 23.76 12.02 22.69
N ARG A 299 24.68 11.07 22.91
CA ARG A 299 25.69 11.18 23.95
C ARG A 299 26.49 12.41 23.57
N ARG A 300 26.15 13.55 24.18
CA ARG A 300 27.01 14.73 24.14
C ARG A 300 28.36 14.24 24.59
N SER A 301 29.34 14.30 23.68
CA SER A 301 30.74 14.11 24.02
C SER A 301 31.00 14.99 25.25
N PRO A 302 31.62 14.46 26.33
CA PRO A 302 32.01 15.32 27.44
C PRO A 302 32.83 16.47 26.86
N GLN A 303 32.38 17.71 27.08
CA GLN A 303 33.17 18.88 26.70
C GLN A 303 34.49 18.82 27.48
N PRO A 304 35.64 18.97 26.80
CA PRO A 304 36.94 18.98 27.46
C PRO A 304 37.09 20.18 28.42
#